data_AF-W7KLU3-F1
#
_entry.id   AF-W7KLU3-F1
#
_cell.length_a   1.000
_cell.length_b   1.000
_cell.length_c   1.000
_cell.angle_alpha   90.00
_cell.angle_beta   90.00
_cell.angle_gamma   90.00
#
_symmetry.space_group_name_H-M   'P 1'
#
loop_
_entity.id
_entity.type
_entity.pdbx_description
1 polymer ?
#
loop_
_entity_poly.entity_id
_entity_poly.type
_entity_poly.pdbx_seq_one_letter_code
_entity_poly.pdbx_strand_id
1 'polypeptide(L)'
;MKVHYINILLFALPLNILVINQRNHNNSTYHTSNTKLTKTHRTLCECELYAPSNYENDPEMKELMENFNHQSSERFREYDERIQDKRKQFKEQCEKDIQKIILKDKIEKELTEKLSTLQTDISTNDIPTCVCEKSLADKMEKTCLKCGGVLGTAVPELGLIGGSVIYSAAQAAAAKLGVAKAIELMKKIYNLGNVSFIDWTNLINVGNYSHRMSLVGIVNKVNNMCQIKDPEGNVVFCFAKQNMRGGAGKFAQTISEQAGNAAIKAGETANVKFAEMTSVGTIFSDPIVISATVVVTIAVILIIIYLILRYRRKKKMKKKLQYIKLLEE
;
A
#
# COMPACT_ATOMS: atom_id res chain seq x y z
N MET A 1 -13.77 -20.97 21.87
CA MET A 1 -14.56 -21.49 20.73
C MET A 1 -15.77 -20.61 20.34
N LYS A 2 -16.04 -19.46 21.00
CA LYS A 2 -17.18 -18.58 20.65
C LYS A 2 -16.83 -17.37 19.75
N VAL A 3 -15.56 -16.99 19.63
CA VAL A 3 -15.15 -15.79 18.85
C VAL A 3 -14.98 -16.09 17.35
N HIS A 4 -14.66 -17.32 16.97
CA HIS A 4 -14.48 -17.70 15.57
C HIS A 4 -15.80 -17.85 14.79
N TYR A 5 -16.94 -17.95 15.47
CA TYR A 5 -18.24 -18.06 14.79
C TYR A 5 -18.72 -16.71 14.24
N ILE A 6 -18.39 -15.61 14.92
CA ILE A 6 -18.74 -14.24 14.49
C ILE A 6 -17.94 -13.86 13.22
N ASN A 7 -16.66 -14.23 13.15
CA ASN A 7 -15.84 -13.98 11.95
C ASN A 7 -16.28 -14.82 10.74
N ILE A 8 -16.77 -16.04 10.94
CA ILE A 8 -17.29 -16.87 9.83
C ILE A 8 -18.63 -16.32 9.32
N LEU A 9 -19.48 -15.80 10.22
CA LEU A 9 -20.77 -15.21 9.85
C LEU A 9 -20.61 -13.88 9.08
N LEU A 10 -19.63 -13.06 9.45
CA LEU A 10 -19.32 -11.79 8.78
C LEU A 10 -18.77 -11.97 7.36
N PHE A 11 -18.14 -13.11 7.05
CA PHE A 11 -17.71 -13.45 5.68
C PHE A 11 -18.81 -14.05 4.81
N ALA A 12 -19.84 -14.66 5.40
CA ALA A 12 -20.96 -15.23 4.65
C ALA A 12 -21.90 -14.13 4.08
N LEU A 13 -22.04 -13.01 4.78
CA LEU A 13 -22.89 -11.88 4.36
C LEU A 13 -22.47 -11.27 3.02
N PRO A 14 -21.19 -10.88 2.78
CA PRO A 14 -20.77 -10.33 1.49
C PRO A 14 -20.77 -11.37 0.36
N LEU A 15 -20.52 -12.66 0.66
CA LEU A 15 -20.57 -13.73 -0.34
C LEU A 15 -21.99 -13.97 -0.88
N ASN A 16 -23.02 -13.86 -0.03
CA ASN A 16 -24.41 -13.96 -0.47
C ASN A 16 -24.85 -12.76 -1.33
N ILE A 17 -24.31 -11.57 -1.10
CA ILE A 17 -24.60 -10.39 -1.92
C ILE A 17 -23.97 -10.51 -3.33
N LEU A 18 -22.81 -11.17 -3.44
CA LEU A 18 -22.16 -11.44 -4.74
C LEU A 18 -22.94 -12.46 -5.60
N VAL A 19 -23.58 -13.45 -4.96
CA VAL A 19 -24.34 -14.51 -5.65
C VAL A 19 -25.72 -14.03 -6.14
N ILE A 20 -26.29 -12.99 -5.54
CA ILE A 20 -27.66 -12.52 -5.86
C ILE A 20 -27.70 -11.61 -7.11
N ASN A 21 -26.58 -11.02 -7.55
CA ASN A 21 -26.59 -10.03 -8.64
C ASN A 21 -26.39 -10.57 -10.07
N GLN A 22 -26.43 -11.89 -10.28
CA GLN A 22 -26.23 -12.47 -11.64
C GLN A 22 -27.40 -13.27 -12.20
N ARG A 23 -28.58 -13.27 -11.56
CA ARG A 23 -29.68 -14.15 -12.00
C ARG A 23 -30.78 -13.53 -12.86
N ASN A 24 -30.64 -12.27 -13.22
CA ASN A 24 -31.56 -11.64 -14.16
C ASN A 24 -30.77 -11.26 -15.41
N HIS A 25 -30.64 -12.19 -16.37
CA HIS A 25 -30.72 -11.90 -17.80
C HIS A 25 -30.75 -13.21 -18.62
N ASN A 26 -31.92 -13.41 -19.23
CA ASN A 26 -32.15 -14.04 -20.55
C ASN A 26 -32.28 -15.57 -20.59
N ASN A 27 -33.55 -16.02 -20.59
CA ASN A 27 -33.97 -17.34 -21.04
C ASN A 27 -33.47 -17.60 -22.48
N SER A 28 -32.63 -18.61 -22.65
CA SER A 28 -32.45 -19.29 -23.94
C SER A 28 -33.18 -20.61 -23.88
N THR A 29 -34.42 -20.61 -24.40
CA THR A 29 -35.17 -21.82 -24.72
C THR A 29 -34.40 -22.61 -25.77
N TYR A 30 -33.73 -23.69 -25.38
CA TYR A 30 -33.08 -24.59 -26.33
C TYR A 30 -34.14 -25.46 -27.01
N HIS A 31 -34.37 -25.22 -28.30
CA HIS A 31 -35.05 -26.17 -29.17
C HIS A 31 -34.24 -27.47 -29.24
N THR A 32 -34.86 -28.57 -28.82
CA THR A 32 -34.37 -29.93 -29.03
C THR A 32 -34.31 -30.25 -30.53
N SER A 33 -33.10 -30.28 -31.09
CA SER A 33 -32.88 -30.80 -32.45
C SER A 33 -32.68 -32.32 -32.37
N ASN A 34 -33.63 -33.05 -32.94
CA ASN A 34 -33.54 -34.49 -33.16
C ASN A 34 -32.53 -34.77 -34.28
N THR A 35 -31.25 -34.91 -33.93
CA THR A 35 -30.21 -35.35 -34.87
C THR A 35 -29.50 -36.58 -34.29
N LYS A 36 -29.70 -37.74 -34.90
CA LYS A 36 -29.03 -39.01 -34.54
C LYS A 36 -27.52 -38.83 -34.61
N LEU A 37 -26.84 -38.97 -33.47
CA LEU A 37 -25.38 -38.97 -33.40
C LEU A 37 -24.83 -40.35 -33.76
N THR A 38 -24.33 -40.49 -34.98
CA THR A 38 -23.54 -41.65 -35.44
C THR A 38 -22.08 -41.45 -35.04
N LYS A 39 -21.75 -41.75 -33.78
CA LYS A 39 -20.38 -42.07 -33.31
C LYS A 39 -20.45 -42.70 -31.92
N THR A 40 -19.97 -43.94 -31.80
CA THR A 40 -19.81 -44.63 -30.52
C THR A 40 -18.66 -44.02 -29.75
N HIS A 41 -18.97 -43.11 -28.83
CA HIS A 41 -18.04 -42.74 -27.77
C HIS A 41 -17.91 -43.97 -26.86
N ARG A 42 -16.69 -44.51 -26.70
CA ARG A 42 -16.36 -45.53 -25.70
C ARG A 42 -16.71 -44.98 -24.32
N THR A 43 -17.90 -45.25 -23.86
CA THR A 43 -18.27 -45.11 -22.45
C THR A 43 -17.44 -46.13 -21.68
N LEU A 44 -16.63 -45.64 -20.74
CA LEU A 44 -16.03 -46.50 -19.72
C LEU A 44 -17.20 -47.16 -18.99
N CYS A 45 -17.41 -48.43 -19.28
CA CYS A 45 -18.33 -49.26 -18.53
C CYS A 45 -17.92 -49.19 -17.06
N GLU A 46 -18.83 -48.81 -16.18
CA GLU A 46 -18.68 -49.05 -14.74
C GLU A 46 -18.60 -50.57 -14.55
N CYS A 47 -17.40 -51.13 -14.64
CA CYS A 47 -17.13 -52.43 -14.07
C CYS A 47 -17.23 -52.25 -12.56
N GLU A 48 -18.07 -53.06 -11.91
CA GLU A 48 -18.16 -53.16 -10.46
C GLU A 48 -16.75 -53.44 -9.90
N LEU A 49 -16.09 -52.40 -9.38
CA LEU A 49 -14.72 -52.41 -8.87
C LEU A 49 -14.55 -53.18 -7.55
N TYR A 50 -15.55 -53.97 -7.14
CA TYR A 50 -15.58 -54.72 -5.89
C TYR A 50 -16.25 -56.09 -6.07
N ALA A 51 -15.69 -56.92 -6.94
CA ALA A 51 -15.73 -58.36 -6.67
C ALA A 51 -14.64 -58.65 -5.62
N PRO A 52 -14.95 -59.26 -4.45
CA PRO A 52 -13.94 -59.69 -3.49
C PRO A 52 -13.24 -60.92 -4.08
N SER A 53 -12.36 -60.72 -5.04
CA SER A 53 -11.44 -61.77 -5.47
C SER A 53 -10.48 -62.04 -4.32
N ASN A 54 -10.29 -63.32 -4.01
CA ASN A 54 -9.44 -63.94 -3.00
C ASN A 54 -7.94 -63.53 -3.07
N TYR A 55 -7.61 -62.24 -3.15
CA TYR A 55 -6.23 -61.73 -3.22
C TYR A 55 -5.48 -61.87 -1.88
N GLU A 56 -6.16 -62.17 -0.78
CA GLU A 56 -5.51 -62.41 0.52
C GLU A 56 -4.76 -63.75 0.58
N ASN A 57 -5.08 -64.71 -0.29
CA ASN A 57 -4.53 -66.06 -0.27
C ASN A 57 -3.52 -66.35 -1.39
N ASP A 58 -3.22 -65.37 -2.24
CA ASP A 58 -2.23 -65.52 -3.31
C ASP A 58 -0.81 -65.25 -2.76
N PRO A 59 0.09 -66.26 -2.74
CA PRO A 59 1.43 -66.10 -2.19
C PRO A 59 2.27 -65.04 -2.91
N GLU A 60 2.10 -64.84 -4.24
CA GLU A 60 2.83 -63.80 -4.97
C GLU A 60 2.33 -62.40 -4.59
N MET A 61 1.02 -62.23 -4.41
CA MET A 61 0.45 -60.94 -4.02
C MET A 61 0.87 -60.54 -2.60
N LYS A 62 0.98 -61.52 -1.70
CA LYS A 62 1.46 -61.30 -0.33
C LYS A 62 2.92 -60.84 -0.30
N GLU A 63 3.78 -61.48 -1.09
CA GLU A 63 5.20 -61.11 -1.20
C GLU A 63 5.37 -59.68 -1.76
N LEU A 64 4.61 -59.32 -2.81
CA LEU A 64 4.61 -57.96 -3.35
C LEU A 64 4.14 -56.93 -2.32
N MET A 65 3.08 -57.22 -1.57
CA MET A 65 2.59 -56.34 -0.51
C MET A 65 3.62 -56.16 0.61
N GLU A 66 4.29 -57.22 1.04
CA GLU A 66 5.34 -57.16 2.06
C GLU A 66 6.53 -56.33 1.58
N ASN A 67 6.96 -56.50 0.32
CA ASN A 67 8.06 -55.73 -0.25
C ASN A 67 7.72 -54.24 -0.41
N PHE A 68 6.51 -53.92 -0.86
CA PHE A 68 6.00 -52.54 -0.90
C PHE A 68 5.92 -51.92 0.50
N ASN A 69 5.46 -52.68 1.49
CA ASN A 69 5.39 -52.21 2.88
C ASN A 69 6.78 -51.95 3.46
N HIS A 70 7.75 -52.83 3.19
CA HIS A 70 9.13 -52.65 3.62
C HIS A 70 9.76 -51.38 3.02
N GLN A 71 9.67 -51.21 1.70
CA GLN A 71 10.18 -50.01 1.01
C GLN A 71 9.46 -48.72 1.42
N SER A 72 8.16 -48.81 1.73
CA SER A 72 7.39 -47.66 2.22
C SER A 72 7.81 -47.29 3.64
N SER A 73 8.02 -48.29 4.51
CA SER A 73 8.47 -48.11 5.89
C SER A 73 9.82 -47.39 5.96
N GLU A 74 10.79 -47.83 5.14
CA GLU A 74 12.11 -47.20 5.07
C GLU A 74 12.02 -45.74 4.60
N ARG A 75 11.23 -45.45 3.55
CA ARG A 75 11.00 -44.05 3.11
C ARG A 75 10.35 -43.18 4.18
N PHE A 76 9.49 -43.74 5.03
CA PHE A 76 8.89 -43.00 6.14
C PHE A 76 9.91 -42.69 7.22
N ARG A 77 10.82 -43.62 7.55
CA ARG A 77 11.92 -43.37 8.49
C ARG A 77 12.85 -42.27 7.98
N GLU A 78 13.28 -42.34 6.72
CA GLU A 78 14.11 -41.29 6.09
C GLU A 78 13.40 -39.92 6.05
N TYR A 79 12.09 -39.91 5.82
CA TYR A 79 11.31 -38.67 5.85
C TYR A 79 11.23 -38.09 7.27
N ASP A 80 10.98 -38.92 8.28
CA ASP A 80 10.90 -38.49 9.68
C ASP A 80 12.24 -37.95 10.20
N GLU A 81 13.36 -38.59 9.85
CA GLU A 81 14.71 -38.09 10.17
C GLU A 81 14.99 -36.73 9.52
N ARG A 82 14.69 -36.56 8.22
CA ARG A 82 14.83 -35.26 7.54
C ARG A 82 13.95 -34.17 8.15
N ILE A 83 12.77 -34.53 8.64
CA ILE A 83 11.87 -33.58 9.31
C ILE A 83 12.40 -33.21 10.70
N GLN A 84 13.00 -34.15 11.44
CA GLN A 84 13.61 -33.85 12.73
C GLN A 84 14.80 -32.90 12.59
N ASP A 85 15.70 -33.14 11.64
CA ASP A 85 16.86 -32.26 11.40
C ASP A 85 16.42 -30.84 11.02
N LYS A 86 15.48 -30.71 10.07
CA LYS A 86 14.92 -29.41 9.70
C LYS A 86 14.27 -28.70 10.88
N ARG A 87 13.53 -29.42 11.75
CA ARG A 87 12.92 -28.83 12.95
C ARG A 87 13.98 -28.31 13.93
N LYS A 88 15.10 -29.01 14.08
CA LYS A 88 16.21 -28.56 14.93
C LYS A 88 16.81 -27.26 14.40
N GLN A 89 17.08 -27.19 13.08
CA GLN A 89 17.59 -25.99 12.42
C GLN A 89 16.65 -24.78 12.58
N PHE A 90 15.33 -24.96 12.39
CA PHE A 90 14.36 -23.88 12.59
C PHE A 90 14.28 -23.42 14.05
N LYS A 91 14.43 -24.33 15.02
CA LYS A 91 14.43 -23.98 16.44
C LYS A 91 15.65 -23.12 16.79
N GLU A 92 16.84 -23.52 16.34
CA GLU A 92 18.08 -22.74 16.53
C GLU A 92 18.01 -21.36 15.86
N GLN A 93 17.43 -21.27 14.66
CA GLN A 93 17.26 -19.99 13.96
C GLN A 93 16.29 -19.07 14.70
N CYS A 94 15.16 -19.59 15.17
CA CYS A 94 14.18 -18.83 15.95
C CYS A 94 14.79 -18.29 17.26
N GLU A 95 15.59 -19.10 17.94
CA GLU A 95 16.25 -18.71 19.19
C GLU A 95 17.29 -17.59 18.97
N LYS A 96 18.04 -17.65 17.86
CA LYS A 96 18.94 -16.55 17.42
C LYS A 96 18.17 -15.26 17.10
N ASP A 97 17.04 -15.37 16.40
CA ASP A 97 16.23 -14.20 16.03
C ASP A 97 15.59 -13.56 17.26
N ILE A 98 15.12 -14.36 18.24
CA ILE A 98 14.62 -13.87 19.52
C ILE A 98 15.72 -13.14 20.30
N GLN A 99 16.93 -13.71 20.39
CA GLN A 99 18.06 -13.03 21.06
C GLN A 99 18.40 -11.68 20.40
N LYS A 100 18.33 -11.61 19.07
CA LYS A 100 18.55 -10.36 18.31
C LYS A 100 17.46 -9.32 18.59
N ILE A 101 16.20 -9.74 18.71
CA ILE A 101 15.08 -8.84 19.06
C ILE A 101 15.26 -8.30 20.47
N ILE A 102 15.59 -9.15 21.45
CA ILE A 102 15.82 -8.73 22.85
C ILE A 102 16.99 -7.73 22.94
N LEU A 103 18.09 -7.99 22.21
CA LEU A 103 19.23 -7.07 22.19
C LEU A 103 18.85 -5.71 21.59
N LYS A 104 18.07 -5.72 20.51
CA LYS A 104 17.60 -4.48 19.85
C LYS A 104 16.69 -3.68 20.78
N ASP A 105 15.74 -4.34 21.44
CA ASP A 105 14.81 -3.71 22.39
C ASP A 105 15.55 -3.10 23.59
N LYS A 106 16.60 -3.78 24.08
CA LYS A 106 17.46 -3.25 25.15
C LYS A 106 18.19 -1.96 24.73
N ILE A 107 18.75 -1.91 23.52
CA ILE A 107 19.42 -0.71 22.99
C ILE A 107 18.42 0.44 22.81
N GLU A 108 17.23 0.15 22.25
CA GLU A 108 16.18 1.15 22.03
C GLU A 108 15.69 1.75 23.35
N LYS A 109 15.55 0.91 24.39
CA LYS A 109 15.19 1.35 25.73
C LYS A 109 16.27 2.22 26.38
N GLU A 110 17.54 1.82 26.32
CA GLU A 110 18.67 2.63 26.83
C GLU A 110 18.80 3.98 26.10
N LEU A 111 18.56 4.00 24.79
CA LEU A 111 18.60 5.22 23.98
C LEU A 111 17.44 6.17 24.32
N THR A 112 16.25 5.62 24.55
CA THR A 112 15.08 6.39 24.97
C THR A 112 15.27 7.01 26.35
N GLU A 113 15.83 6.26 27.30
CA GLU A 113 16.14 6.75 28.64
C GLU A 113 17.18 7.88 28.62
N LYS A 114 18.26 7.72 27.85
CA LYS A 114 19.27 8.78 27.65
C LYS A 114 18.71 10.02 26.95
N LEU A 115 17.83 9.86 25.97
CA LEU A 115 17.19 11.00 25.32
C LEU A 115 16.23 11.73 26.25
N SER A 116 15.48 11.00 27.08
CA SER A 116 14.56 11.60 28.06
C SER A 116 15.29 12.39 29.15
N THR A 117 16.46 11.93 29.60
CA THR A 117 17.31 12.63 30.57
C THR A 117 18.00 13.86 29.99
N LEU A 118 18.45 13.81 28.72
CA LEU A 118 18.93 15.01 28.03
C LEU A 118 17.84 16.08 27.82
N GLN A 119 16.57 15.67 27.73
CA GLN A 119 15.46 16.57 27.43
C GLN A 119 14.97 17.34 28.68
N THR A 120 15.30 16.87 29.88
CA THR A 120 15.00 17.58 31.14
C THR A 120 16.03 18.65 31.52
N ASP A 121 17.22 18.66 30.91
CA ASP A 121 18.30 19.61 31.23
C ASP A 121 18.32 20.88 30.36
N ILE A 122 17.35 21.06 29.45
CA ILE A 122 17.28 22.26 28.62
C ILE A 122 16.32 23.27 29.26
N SER A 123 16.89 24.16 30.08
CA SER A 123 16.19 25.38 30.48
C SER A 123 16.02 26.30 29.27
N THR A 124 14.86 26.94 29.16
CA THR A 124 14.51 27.90 28.09
C THR A 124 15.47 29.09 27.94
N ASN A 125 16.43 29.23 28.86
CA ASN A 125 17.42 30.31 28.89
C ASN A 125 18.75 29.95 28.20
N ASP A 126 18.97 28.68 27.80
CA ASP A 126 20.23 28.22 27.19
C ASP A 126 20.20 28.16 25.65
N ILE A 127 19.18 28.71 25.00
CA ILE A 127 19.09 28.79 23.53
C ILE A 127 19.75 30.10 23.06
N PRO A 128 20.97 30.09 22.48
CA PRO A 128 21.52 31.29 21.87
C PRO A 128 20.75 31.58 20.57
N THR A 129 20.45 32.85 20.35
CA THR A 129 19.80 33.37 19.14
C THR A 129 20.65 33.02 17.92
N CYS A 130 20.30 31.94 17.21
CA CYS A 130 21.12 31.44 16.11
C CYS A 130 20.78 32.19 14.80
N VAL A 131 21.77 32.96 14.33
CA VAL A 131 21.87 33.46 12.97
C VAL A 131 21.90 32.27 12.01
N CYS A 132 20.83 32.07 11.25
CA CYS A 132 20.75 31.01 10.25
C CYS A 132 21.57 31.40 9.02
N GLU A 133 22.86 31.03 9.03
CA GLU A 133 23.64 30.92 7.82
C GLU A 133 23.23 29.64 7.07
N LYS A 134 23.05 29.78 5.76
CA LYS A 134 22.54 28.79 4.79
C LYS A 134 23.04 27.36 5.06
N SER A 135 22.15 26.42 5.43
CA SER A 135 22.24 25.00 4.98
C SER A 135 21.08 24.08 5.39
N LEU A 136 20.06 24.52 6.13
CA LEU A 136 18.96 23.61 6.52
C LEU A 136 18.16 23.07 5.32
N ALA A 137 18.03 23.84 4.23
CA ALA A 137 17.34 23.39 3.02
C ALA A 137 18.14 22.30 2.27
N ASP A 138 19.46 22.43 2.20
CA ASP A 138 20.35 21.46 1.52
C ASP A 138 20.43 20.11 2.28
N LYS A 139 20.25 20.15 3.62
CA LYS A 139 20.12 18.94 4.46
C LYS A 139 18.72 18.31 4.40
N MET A 140 17.66 19.10 4.23
CA MET A 140 16.30 18.58 4.11
C MET A 140 16.04 17.92 2.76
N GLU A 141 16.69 18.37 1.68
CA GLU A 141 16.59 17.74 0.36
C GLU A 141 17.21 16.32 0.33
N LYS A 142 18.36 16.13 1.00
CA LYS A 142 18.98 14.79 1.18
C LYS A 142 18.21 13.86 2.13
N THR A 143 17.42 14.42 3.06
CA THR A 143 16.64 13.63 4.02
C THR A 143 15.26 13.26 3.47
N CYS A 144 14.66 14.10 2.60
CA CYS A 144 13.42 13.79 1.90
C CYS A 144 13.60 12.63 0.88
N LEU A 145 14.74 12.59 0.19
CA LEU A 145 15.13 11.45 -0.65
C LEU A 145 15.37 10.15 0.14
N LYS A 146 15.68 10.23 1.44
CA LYS A 146 15.75 9.05 2.34
C LYS A 146 14.40 8.68 2.97
N CYS A 147 13.49 9.64 3.15
CA CYS A 147 12.15 9.38 3.69
C CYS A 147 11.26 8.59 2.71
N GLY A 148 11.47 8.74 1.39
CA GLY A 148 10.85 7.87 0.38
C GLY A 148 11.33 6.41 0.41
N GLY A 149 12.43 6.12 1.10
CA GLY A 149 13.00 4.77 1.22
C GLY A 149 12.68 4.01 2.50
N VAL A 150 12.06 4.65 3.51
CA VAL A 150 11.90 4.05 4.85
C VAL A 150 10.46 4.09 5.39
N LEU A 151 9.52 4.79 4.75
CA LEU A 151 8.10 4.75 5.12
C LEU A 151 7.34 3.50 4.62
N GLY A 152 8.06 2.47 4.16
CA GLY A 152 7.51 1.19 3.72
C GLY A 152 7.24 0.16 4.83
N THR A 153 7.48 0.46 6.12
CA THR A 153 7.48 -0.60 7.16
C THR A 153 6.63 -0.34 8.40
N ALA A 154 5.72 0.64 8.43
CA ALA A 154 4.89 0.89 9.62
C ALA A 154 3.38 1.08 9.35
N VAL A 155 2.87 0.54 8.23
CA VAL A 155 1.44 0.23 8.09
C VAL A 155 1.33 -1.13 7.39
N PRO A 156 1.28 -2.24 8.15
CA PRO A 156 1.05 -3.53 7.55
C PRO A 156 -0.42 -3.61 7.15
N GLU A 157 -0.69 -3.60 5.83
CA GLU A 157 -1.69 -4.44 5.14
C GLU A 157 -2.32 -3.84 3.85
N LEU A 158 -1.98 -2.61 3.43
CA LEU A 158 -2.45 -2.08 2.13
C LEU A 158 -1.35 -1.77 1.10
N GLY A 159 -0.07 -1.97 1.45
CA GLY A 159 1.06 -1.46 0.66
C GLY A 159 1.73 -2.41 -0.33
N LEU A 160 1.31 -3.68 -0.47
CA LEU A 160 2.17 -4.66 -1.14
C LEU A 160 1.99 -4.82 -2.66
N ILE A 161 1.01 -4.18 -3.30
CA ILE A 161 0.86 -4.26 -4.77
C ILE A 161 0.37 -2.89 -5.30
N GLY A 162 1.23 -2.16 -6.02
CA GLY A 162 0.86 -0.97 -6.83
C GLY A 162 0.67 0.38 -6.12
N GLY A 163 0.41 0.42 -4.81
CA GLY A 163 0.07 1.66 -4.08
C GLY A 163 1.16 2.74 -4.05
N SER A 164 2.44 2.36 -4.02
CA SER A 164 3.56 3.32 -3.93
C SER A 164 3.81 4.11 -5.23
N VAL A 165 3.58 3.48 -6.39
CA VAL A 165 3.75 4.12 -7.70
C VAL A 165 2.58 5.06 -7.98
N ILE A 166 1.36 4.64 -7.67
CA ILE A 166 0.16 5.47 -7.84
C ILE A 166 0.23 6.71 -6.93
N TYR A 167 0.64 6.53 -5.68
CA TYR A 167 0.79 7.62 -4.72
C TYR A 167 1.83 8.66 -5.15
N SER A 168 3.00 8.22 -5.63
CA SER A 168 4.06 9.12 -6.10
C SER A 168 3.69 9.83 -7.41
N ALA A 169 3.05 9.14 -8.35
CA ALA A 169 2.51 9.74 -9.56
C ALA A 169 1.42 10.78 -9.25
N ALA A 170 0.51 10.46 -8.32
CA ALA A 170 -0.53 11.36 -7.87
C ALA A 170 0.05 12.63 -7.22
N GLN A 171 1.08 12.52 -6.38
CA GLN A 171 1.77 13.67 -5.81
C GLN A 171 2.42 14.55 -6.87
N ALA A 172 3.13 13.95 -7.84
CA ALA A 172 3.80 14.70 -8.90
C ALA A 172 2.79 15.47 -9.77
N ALA A 173 1.69 14.82 -10.13
CA ALA A 173 0.62 15.44 -10.92
C ALA A 173 -0.12 16.54 -10.14
N ALA A 174 -0.39 16.33 -8.85
CA ALA A 174 -0.98 17.33 -7.95
C ALA A 174 -0.09 18.56 -7.81
N ALA A 175 1.22 18.36 -7.57
CA ALA A 175 2.18 19.45 -7.43
C ALA A 175 2.31 20.27 -8.73
N LYS A 176 2.35 19.61 -9.90
CA LYS A 176 2.39 20.30 -11.19
C LYS A 176 1.16 21.20 -11.39
N LEU A 177 -0.02 20.70 -11.01
CA LEU A 177 -1.26 21.48 -11.09
C LEU A 177 -1.27 22.64 -10.09
N GLY A 178 -0.81 22.41 -8.86
CA GLY A 178 -0.67 23.44 -7.84
C GLY A 178 0.26 24.57 -8.27
N VAL A 179 1.44 24.26 -8.82
CA VAL A 179 2.38 25.25 -9.36
C VAL A 179 1.75 26.07 -10.47
N ALA A 180 1.10 25.42 -11.44
CA ALA A 180 0.41 26.11 -12.53
C ALA A 180 -0.67 27.08 -11.99
N LYS A 181 -1.43 26.64 -10.99
CA LYS A 181 -2.48 27.45 -10.36
C LYS A 181 -1.92 28.65 -9.60
N ALA A 182 -0.85 28.46 -8.84
CA ALA A 182 -0.16 29.54 -8.14
C ALA A 182 0.33 30.62 -9.13
N ILE A 183 0.96 30.21 -10.24
CA ILE A 183 1.42 31.13 -11.28
C ILE A 183 0.23 31.88 -11.92
N GLU A 184 -0.85 31.18 -12.27
CA GLU A 184 -2.05 31.78 -12.86
C GLU A 184 -2.64 32.89 -11.95
N LEU A 185 -2.79 32.59 -10.65
CA LEU A 185 -3.36 33.53 -9.68
C LEU A 185 -2.42 34.69 -9.39
N MET A 186 -1.12 34.45 -9.30
CA MET A 186 -0.12 35.51 -9.10
C MET A 186 -0.09 36.49 -10.27
N LYS A 187 -0.16 35.99 -11.51
CA LYS A 187 -0.21 36.85 -12.71
C LYS A 187 -1.44 37.77 -12.75
N LYS A 188 -2.54 37.38 -12.10
CA LYS A 188 -3.78 38.17 -12.03
C LYS A 188 -3.69 39.36 -11.06
N ILE A 189 -2.81 39.31 -10.06
CA ILE A 189 -2.64 40.39 -9.07
C ILE A 189 -2.18 41.65 -9.83
N TYR A 190 -3.09 42.62 -9.99
CA TYR A 190 -2.87 43.85 -10.76
C TYR A 190 -2.11 43.64 -12.09
N ASN A 191 -2.43 42.55 -12.81
CA ASN A 191 -1.83 42.20 -14.09
C ASN A 191 -0.29 42.02 -14.07
N LEU A 192 0.23 41.46 -12.97
CA LEU A 192 1.63 41.04 -12.81
C LEU A 192 2.15 40.13 -13.94
N GLY A 193 1.26 39.47 -14.70
CA GLY A 193 1.63 38.67 -15.86
C GLY A 193 2.33 39.44 -16.99
N ASN A 194 2.11 40.75 -17.09
CA ASN A 194 2.72 41.60 -18.14
C ASN A 194 4.11 42.12 -17.77
N VAL A 195 4.64 41.76 -16.59
CA VAL A 195 5.95 42.21 -16.15
C VAL A 195 7.03 41.33 -16.78
N SER A 196 7.73 41.87 -17.77
CA SER A 196 8.71 41.15 -18.60
C SER A 196 9.96 40.67 -17.85
N PHE A 197 10.29 41.26 -16.71
CA PHE A 197 11.46 40.88 -15.89
C PHE A 197 11.17 39.79 -14.85
N ILE A 198 9.98 39.19 -14.83
CA ILE A 198 9.60 38.15 -13.87
C ILE A 198 9.55 36.80 -14.57
N ASP A 199 10.46 35.91 -14.17
CA ASP A 199 10.36 34.50 -14.51
C ASP A 199 9.57 33.75 -13.43
N TRP A 200 8.27 33.62 -13.68
CA TRP A 200 7.34 32.92 -12.80
C TRP A 200 7.68 31.45 -12.58
N THR A 201 8.30 30.80 -13.58
CA THR A 201 8.60 29.36 -13.51
C THR A 201 9.78 29.06 -12.59
N ASN A 202 10.74 29.97 -12.52
CA ASN A 202 11.87 29.89 -11.59
C ASN A 202 11.49 30.35 -10.17
N LEU A 203 10.57 31.31 -10.05
CA LEU A 203 10.13 31.84 -8.75
C LEU A 203 9.15 30.92 -8.03
N ILE A 204 8.25 30.25 -8.75
CA ILE A 204 7.21 29.38 -8.17
C ILE A 204 7.44 27.95 -8.64
N ASN A 205 7.71 27.06 -7.69
CA ASN A 205 8.04 25.67 -7.92
C ASN A 205 7.35 24.75 -6.91
N VAL A 206 7.60 23.44 -7.05
CA VAL A 206 6.99 22.39 -6.21
C VAL A 206 7.24 22.59 -4.72
N GLY A 207 8.37 23.21 -4.35
CA GLY A 207 8.74 23.43 -2.95
C GLY A 207 8.10 24.68 -2.31
N ASN A 208 7.44 25.56 -3.09
CA ASN A 208 6.98 26.84 -2.55
C ASN A 208 5.58 27.31 -2.98
N TYR A 209 4.93 26.66 -3.95
CA TYR A 209 3.67 27.13 -4.53
C TYR A 209 2.50 27.25 -3.53
N SER A 210 2.50 26.43 -2.47
CA SER A 210 1.49 26.43 -1.41
C SER A 210 1.92 27.21 -0.16
N HIS A 211 3.15 27.70 -0.12
CA HIS A 211 3.68 28.43 1.03
C HIS A 211 3.30 29.91 0.96
N ARG A 212 2.37 30.32 1.85
CA ARG A 212 1.86 31.69 1.95
C ARG A 212 2.98 32.74 1.96
N MET A 213 3.95 32.57 2.84
CA MET A 213 5.05 33.53 3.02
C MET A 213 5.99 33.58 1.81
N SER A 214 6.15 32.49 1.07
CA SER A 214 6.97 32.46 -0.14
C SER A 214 6.36 33.34 -1.23
N LEU A 215 5.06 33.19 -1.51
CA LEU A 215 4.36 33.98 -2.52
C LEU A 215 4.24 35.45 -2.12
N VAL A 216 4.03 35.72 -0.83
CA VAL A 216 4.09 37.08 -0.26
C VAL A 216 5.47 37.70 -0.43
N GLY A 217 6.54 36.95 -0.17
CA GLY A 217 7.91 37.41 -0.38
C GLY A 217 8.18 37.77 -1.83
N ILE A 218 7.71 36.95 -2.77
CA ILE A 218 7.85 37.20 -4.22
C ILE A 218 7.15 38.50 -4.61
N VAL A 219 5.88 38.69 -4.22
CA VAL A 219 5.11 39.88 -4.63
C VAL A 219 5.69 41.16 -4.01
N ASN A 220 6.19 41.10 -2.78
CA ASN A 220 6.83 42.24 -2.12
C ASN A 220 8.17 42.59 -2.77
N LYS A 221 8.94 41.60 -3.23
CA LYS A 221 10.16 41.84 -4.00
C LYS A 221 9.85 42.61 -5.29
N VAL A 222 8.76 42.25 -5.99
CA VAL A 222 8.31 42.96 -7.19
C VAL A 222 7.83 44.37 -6.86
N ASN A 223 7.07 44.54 -5.78
CA ASN A 223 6.63 45.84 -5.28
C ASN A 223 7.80 46.81 -5.02
N ASN A 224 8.92 46.29 -4.50
CA ASN A 224 10.12 47.09 -4.27
C ASN A 224 10.83 47.42 -5.59
N MET A 225 10.81 46.52 -6.58
CA MET A 225 11.40 46.77 -7.90
C MET A 225 10.70 47.86 -8.70
N CYS A 226 9.41 48.17 -8.45
CA CYS A 226 8.71 49.26 -9.12
C CYS A 226 9.44 50.60 -9.03
N GLN A 227 10.09 50.90 -7.90
CA GLN A 227 10.82 52.16 -7.74
C GLN A 227 12.12 52.23 -8.57
N ILE A 228 12.66 51.08 -8.96
CA ILE A 228 13.97 50.96 -9.62
C ILE A 228 13.80 50.74 -11.12
N LYS A 229 12.83 49.90 -11.52
CA LYS A 229 12.67 49.42 -12.89
C LYS A 229 11.52 50.06 -13.65
N ASP A 230 10.60 50.73 -12.96
CA ASP A 230 9.45 51.40 -13.58
C ASP A 230 9.05 52.66 -12.79
N PRO A 231 9.96 53.66 -12.70
CA PRO A 231 9.72 54.87 -11.91
C PRO A 231 8.53 55.68 -12.44
N GLU A 232 8.25 55.59 -13.75
CA GLU A 232 7.13 56.26 -14.43
C GLU A 232 5.78 55.53 -14.26
N GLY A 233 5.78 54.28 -13.77
CA GLY A 233 4.55 53.51 -13.54
C GLY A 233 3.88 53.05 -14.84
N ASN A 234 4.64 52.74 -15.88
CA ASN A 234 4.11 52.25 -17.15
C ASN A 234 3.54 50.82 -17.03
N VAL A 235 3.99 50.05 -16.04
CA VAL A 235 3.47 48.73 -15.70
C VAL A 235 2.24 48.88 -14.82
N VAL A 236 1.13 48.25 -15.21
CA VAL A 236 -0.18 48.28 -14.49
C VAL A 236 -0.04 48.02 -12.99
N PHE A 237 0.82 47.08 -12.60
CA PHE A 237 1.09 46.79 -11.18
C PHE A 237 1.73 47.97 -10.44
N CYS A 238 2.73 48.63 -11.02
CA CYS A 238 3.41 49.78 -10.43
C CYS A 238 2.54 51.05 -10.49
N PHE A 239 1.77 51.22 -11.57
CA PHE A 239 0.73 52.25 -11.66
C PHE A 239 -0.30 52.12 -10.52
N ALA A 240 -0.77 50.90 -10.27
CA ALA A 240 -1.73 50.62 -9.19
C ALA A 240 -1.17 50.97 -7.81
N LYS A 241 0.13 50.72 -7.57
CA LYS A 241 0.83 51.13 -6.34
C LYS A 241 0.78 52.63 -6.12
N GLN A 242 1.10 53.41 -7.16
CA GLN A 242 1.19 54.88 -7.07
C GLN A 242 -0.19 55.52 -6.83
N ASN A 243 -1.24 54.93 -7.40
CA ASN A 243 -2.59 55.50 -7.39
C ASN A 243 -3.53 54.86 -6.36
N MET A 244 -3.04 53.96 -5.49
CA MET A 244 -3.91 53.30 -4.51
C MET A 244 -4.35 54.25 -3.40
N ARG A 245 -5.67 54.35 -3.20
CA ARG A 245 -6.28 55.09 -2.09
C ARG A 245 -5.87 54.47 -0.75
N GLY A 246 -5.01 55.16 0.00
CA GLY A 246 -4.39 54.66 1.24
C GLY A 246 -2.87 54.43 1.14
N GLY A 247 -2.27 54.72 -0.02
CA GLY A 247 -0.83 54.76 -0.22
C GLY A 247 -0.15 53.39 -0.31
N ALA A 248 1.19 53.43 -0.39
CA ALA A 248 2.02 52.25 -0.64
C ALA A 248 1.90 51.16 0.43
N GLY A 249 1.63 51.51 1.68
CA GLY A 249 1.43 50.55 2.77
C GLY A 249 0.19 49.69 2.57
N LYS A 250 -0.93 50.31 2.19
CA LYS A 250 -2.18 49.59 1.91
C LYS A 250 -2.06 48.71 0.66
N PHE A 251 -1.34 49.18 -0.35
CA PHE A 251 -1.01 48.38 -1.52
C PHE A 251 -0.21 47.12 -1.16
N ALA A 252 0.85 47.28 -0.37
CA ALA A 252 1.67 46.15 0.10
C ALA A 252 0.84 45.13 0.88
N GLN A 253 -0.11 45.58 1.72
CA GLN A 253 -1.02 44.70 2.44
C GLN A 253 -1.94 43.93 1.48
N THR A 254 -2.58 44.62 0.53
CA THR A 254 -3.51 44.00 -0.43
C THR A 254 -2.83 42.98 -1.34
N ILE A 255 -1.64 43.29 -1.88
CA ILE A 255 -0.92 42.33 -2.72
C ILE A 255 -0.44 41.12 -1.90
N SER A 256 -0.05 41.33 -0.64
CA SER A 256 0.37 40.25 0.26
C SER A 256 -0.81 39.32 0.58
N GLU A 257 -1.99 39.89 0.82
CA GLU A 257 -3.20 39.09 1.04
C GLU A 257 -3.59 38.29 -0.21
N GLN A 258 -3.60 38.92 -1.39
CA GLN A 258 -3.89 38.24 -2.65
C GLN A 258 -2.88 37.13 -2.97
N ALA A 259 -1.58 37.38 -2.77
CA ALA A 259 -0.53 36.38 -2.94
C ALA A 259 -0.67 35.23 -1.94
N GLY A 260 -1.02 35.54 -0.69
CA GLY A 260 -1.28 34.52 0.31
C GLY A 260 -2.50 33.66 0.00
N ASN A 261 -3.56 34.26 -0.52
CA ASN A 261 -4.76 33.55 -0.97
C ASN A 261 -4.51 32.73 -2.25
N ALA A 262 -3.61 33.19 -3.12
CA ALA A 262 -3.14 32.42 -4.26
C ALA A 262 -2.42 31.13 -3.81
N ALA A 263 -1.57 31.22 -2.79
CA ALA A 263 -0.88 30.05 -2.22
C ALA A 263 -1.87 29.02 -1.65
N ILE A 264 -2.87 29.49 -0.88
CA ILE A 264 -3.91 28.63 -0.30
C ILE A 264 -4.68 27.92 -1.41
N LYS A 265 -5.21 28.66 -2.39
CA LYS A 265 -5.97 28.07 -3.51
C LYS A 265 -5.14 27.11 -4.35
N ALA A 266 -3.86 27.37 -4.50
CA ALA A 266 -2.94 26.48 -5.21
C ALA A 266 -2.73 25.17 -4.43
N GLY A 267 -2.56 25.24 -3.11
CA GLY A 267 -2.52 24.08 -2.22
C GLY A 267 -3.82 23.28 -2.22
N GLU A 268 -4.97 23.94 -2.14
CA GLU A 268 -6.29 23.31 -2.25
C GLU A 268 -6.45 22.58 -3.59
N THR A 269 -6.06 23.22 -4.69
CA THR A 269 -6.14 22.62 -6.04
C THR A 269 -5.27 21.37 -6.14
N ALA A 270 -4.05 21.41 -5.59
CA ALA A 270 -3.17 20.25 -5.52
C ALA A 270 -3.81 19.13 -4.67
N ASN A 271 -4.36 19.45 -3.50
CA ASN A 271 -4.99 18.49 -2.61
C ASN A 271 -6.24 17.84 -3.25
N VAL A 272 -7.08 18.60 -3.93
CA VAL A 272 -8.24 18.08 -4.66
C VAL A 272 -7.78 17.10 -5.73
N LYS A 273 -6.75 17.48 -6.51
CA LYS A 273 -6.24 16.62 -7.58
C LYS A 273 -5.58 15.36 -7.03
N PHE A 274 -4.87 15.47 -5.92
CA PHE A 274 -4.28 14.35 -5.21
C PHE A 274 -5.37 13.37 -4.75
N ALA A 275 -6.41 13.88 -4.05
CA ALA A 275 -7.52 13.09 -3.55
C ALA A 275 -8.31 12.39 -4.68
N GLU A 276 -8.48 13.04 -5.82
CA GLU A 276 -9.09 12.45 -7.02
C GLU A 276 -8.32 11.19 -7.48
N MET A 277 -6.99 11.30 -7.60
CA MET A 277 -6.12 10.23 -8.09
C MET A 277 -5.83 9.12 -7.06
N THR A 278 -5.99 9.42 -5.76
CA THR A 278 -5.88 8.41 -4.70
C THR A 278 -7.23 7.89 -4.23
N SER A 279 -8.33 8.28 -4.89
CA SER A 279 -9.65 7.84 -4.49
C SER A 279 -9.78 6.34 -4.65
N VAL A 280 -10.47 5.71 -3.70
CA VAL A 280 -10.79 4.28 -3.69
C VAL A 280 -11.39 3.86 -5.03
N GLY A 281 -12.27 4.68 -5.61
CA GLY A 281 -12.85 4.45 -6.93
C GLY A 281 -11.80 4.30 -8.05
N THR A 282 -10.78 5.14 -8.08
CA THR A 282 -9.70 5.06 -9.08
C THR A 282 -8.77 3.87 -8.87
N ILE A 283 -8.44 3.53 -7.62
CA ILE A 283 -7.54 2.40 -7.30
C ILE A 283 -8.21 1.06 -7.63
N PHE A 284 -9.50 0.90 -7.31
CA PHE A 284 -10.24 -0.34 -7.59
C PHE A 284 -10.79 -0.42 -9.03
N SER A 285 -10.61 0.62 -9.84
CA SER A 285 -10.95 0.60 -11.27
C SER A 285 -9.75 0.24 -12.15
N ASP A 286 -8.53 0.20 -11.60
CA ASP A 286 -7.36 -0.21 -12.35
C ASP A 286 -7.44 -1.73 -12.66
N PRO A 287 -7.49 -2.12 -13.95
CA PRO A 287 -7.55 -3.53 -14.35
C PRO A 287 -6.43 -4.38 -13.73
N ILE A 288 -5.27 -3.79 -13.48
CA ILE A 288 -4.11 -4.46 -12.89
C ILE A 288 -4.39 -4.77 -11.41
N VAL A 289 -4.94 -3.80 -10.67
CA VAL A 289 -5.30 -3.97 -9.25
C VAL A 289 -6.43 -4.98 -9.09
N ILE A 290 -7.43 -4.93 -9.97
CA ILE A 290 -8.52 -5.92 -9.99
C ILE A 290 -7.95 -7.32 -10.25
N SER A 291 -7.09 -7.49 -11.26
CA SER A 291 -6.46 -8.77 -11.59
C SER A 291 -5.64 -9.33 -10.42
N ALA A 292 -4.80 -8.49 -9.79
CA ALA A 292 -4.02 -8.88 -8.62
C ALA A 292 -4.91 -9.31 -7.44
N THR A 293 -6.01 -8.58 -7.18
CA THR A 293 -6.97 -8.90 -6.12
C THR A 293 -7.65 -10.25 -6.38
N VAL A 294 -8.04 -10.53 -7.62
CA VAL A 294 -8.63 -11.82 -8.01
C VAL A 294 -7.63 -12.96 -7.79
N VAL A 295 -6.36 -12.79 -8.15
CA VAL A 295 -5.33 -13.84 -7.94
C VAL A 295 -5.10 -14.10 -6.44
N VAL A 296 -5.00 -13.05 -5.63
CA VAL A 296 -4.81 -13.17 -4.17
C VAL A 296 -6.01 -13.86 -3.52
N THR A 297 -7.23 -13.51 -3.91
CA THR A 297 -8.45 -14.16 -3.37
C THR A 297 -8.51 -15.64 -3.71
N ILE A 298 -8.16 -16.04 -4.95
CA ILE A 298 -8.06 -17.46 -5.33
C ILE A 298 -7.00 -18.18 -4.49
N ALA A 299 -5.81 -17.59 -4.31
CA ALA A 299 -4.76 -18.19 -3.50
C ALA A 299 -5.19 -18.40 -2.03
N VAL A 300 -5.89 -17.43 -1.43
CA VAL A 300 -6.43 -17.53 -0.06
C VAL A 300 -7.46 -18.65 0.04
N ILE A 301 -8.38 -18.76 -0.93
CA ILE A 301 -9.38 -19.84 -0.98
C ILE A 301 -8.66 -21.21 -1.03
N LEU A 302 -7.64 -21.35 -1.88
CA LEU A 302 -6.85 -22.59 -1.98
C LEU A 302 -6.13 -22.92 -0.67
N ILE A 303 -5.55 -21.93 0.01
CA ILE A 303 -4.91 -22.11 1.33
C ILE A 303 -5.93 -22.58 2.37
N ILE A 304 -7.13 -21.98 2.42
CA ILE A 304 -8.18 -22.39 3.36
C ILE A 304 -8.60 -23.83 3.09
N ILE A 305 -8.86 -24.19 1.83
CA ILE A 305 -9.21 -25.57 1.44
C ILE A 305 -8.09 -26.53 1.84
N TYR A 306 -6.83 -26.19 1.54
CA TYR A 306 -5.68 -27.00 1.92
C TYR A 306 -5.58 -27.21 3.43
N LEU A 307 -5.79 -26.16 4.24
CA LEU A 307 -5.76 -26.25 5.70
C LEU A 307 -6.89 -27.16 6.23
N ILE A 308 -8.10 -27.06 5.68
CA ILE A 308 -9.23 -27.92 6.03
C ILE A 308 -8.90 -29.39 5.70
N LEU A 309 -8.39 -29.68 4.51
CA LEU A 309 -8.02 -31.03 4.09
C LEU A 309 -6.90 -31.60 4.96
N ARG A 310 -5.87 -30.79 5.27
CA ARG A 310 -4.77 -31.16 6.16
C ARG A 310 -5.27 -31.48 7.56
N TYR A 311 -6.21 -30.69 8.08
CA TYR A 311 -6.83 -30.92 9.37
C TYR A 311 -7.61 -32.25 9.39
N ARG A 312 -8.42 -32.53 8.37
CA ARG A 312 -9.16 -33.79 8.25
C ARG A 312 -8.24 -35.01 8.16
N ARG A 313 -7.14 -34.93 7.38
CA ARG A 313 -6.13 -36.02 7.30
C ARG A 313 -5.48 -36.30 8.65
N LYS A 314 -5.03 -35.26 9.37
CA LYS A 314 -4.47 -35.42 10.72
C LYS A 314 -5.46 -36.09 11.68
N LYS A 315 -6.74 -35.71 11.64
CA LYS A 315 -7.78 -36.34 12.48
C LYS A 315 -7.98 -37.82 12.13
N LYS A 316 -7.96 -38.19 10.84
CA LYS A 316 -8.08 -39.59 10.40
C LYS A 316 -6.89 -40.44 10.88
N MET A 317 -5.66 -39.93 10.81
CA MET A 317 -4.47 -40.66 11.28
C MET A 317 -4.46 -40.87 12.79
N LYS A 318 -4.86 -39.85 13.58
CA LYS A 318 -4.99 -40.01 15.04
C LYS A 318 -5.99 -41.10 15.43
N LYS A 319 -7.14 -41.16 14.73
CA LYS A 319 -8.13 -42.23 14.94
C LYS A 319 -7.55 -43.60 14.60
N LYS A 320 -6.86 -43.75 13.46
CA LYS A 320 -6.22 -45.02 13.08
C LYS A 320 -5.21 -45.50 14.13
N LEU A 321 -4.39 -44.60 14.66
CA LEU A 321 -3.40 -44.93 15.70
C LEU A 321 -4.07 -45.42 17.00
N GLN A 322 -5.22 -44.88 17.37
CA GLN A 322 -6.00 -45.35 18.52
C GLN A 322 -6.56 -46.76 18.29
N TYR A 323 -7.06 -47.06 17.08
CA TYR A 323 -7.56 -48.40 16.76
C TYR A 323 -6.46 -49.47 16.74
N ILE A 324 -5.26 -49.14 16.26
CA ILE A 324 -4.12 -50.08 16.28
C ILE A 324 -3.73 -50.43 17.72
N LYS A 325 -3.66 -49.43 18.60
CA LYS A 325 -3.35 -49.67 20.02
C LYS A 325 -4.35 -50.57 20.75
N LEU A 326 -5.64 -50.49 20.39
CA LEU A 326 -6.69 -51.33 20.97
C LEU A 326 -6.66 -52.79 20.47
N LEU A 327 -5.93 -53.08 19.39
CA LEU A 327 -5.81 -54.42 18.81
C LEU A 327 -4.54 -55.17 19.28
N GLU A 328 -3.58 -54.46 19.87
CA GLU A 328 -2.35 -55.04 20.44
C GLU A 328 -2.47 -55.37 21.95
N GLU A 329 -3.54 -54.91 22.62
CA GLU A 329 -3.94 -55.34 23.97
C GLU A 329 -4.88 -56.53 23.92
#